data_AF-A0A103XN24-F1
#
_entry.id   AF-A0A103XN24-F1
#
_cell.length_a   1.000
_cell.length_b   1.000
_cell.length_c   1.000
_cell.angle_alpha   90.00
_cell.angle_beta   90.00
_cell.angle_gamma   90.00
#
_symmetry.space_group_name_H-M   'P 1'
#
loop_
_entity.id
_entity.type
_entity.pdbx_description
1 polymer ?
#
loop_
_entity_poly.entity_id
_entity_poly.type
_entity_poly.pdbx_seq_one_letter_code
_entity_poly.pdbx_strand_id
1 'polypeptide(L)'
;MNKETRRLSKFPDEVQAELEQYFMDTLPIVNEDAKTWSKRDDHNIFDHVQNGLTPRWSDLDINQHVNNVKYIGWIVEKYELASMVLEYSRECTKDNVLQSHTCILENNNIGGIADSDHVDCQHLLRLQTGGGDDVGCGG
;
A
#
# COMPACT_ATOMS: atom_id res chain seq x y z
N MET A 1 10.68 -3.94 -13.62
CA MET A 1 11.59 -3.19 -12.73
C MET A 1 12.97 -3.82 -12.82
N ASN A 2 14.00 -3.01 -13.04
CA ASN A 2 15.36 -3.49 -13.11
C ASN A 2 15.86 -3.85 -11.68
N LYS A 3 16.39 -5.07 -11.50
CA LYS A 3 16.77 -5.60 -10.19
C LYS A 3 17.96 -4.88 -9.56
N GLU A 4 18.89 -4.38 -10.38
CA GLU A 4 20.12 -3.72 -9.91
C GLU A 4 19.89 -2.23 -9.64
N THR A 5 19.27 -1.53 -10.58
CA THR A 5 19.09 -0.07 -10.51
C THR A 5 17.84 0.34 -9.74
N ARG A 6 16.92 -0.60 -9.47
CA ARG A 6 15.64 -0.34 -8.80
C ARG A 6 14.79 0.73 -9.49
N ARG A 7 14.95 0.86 -10.81
CA ARG A 7 14.18 1.78 -11.66
C ARG A 7 13.22 1.03 -12.56
N LEU A 8 12.13 1.71 -12.93
CA LEU A 8 11.25 1.25 -14.00
C LEU A 8 12.01 1.27 -15.31
N SER A 9 11.93 0.17 -16.06
CA SER A 9 12.52 -0.01 -17.38
C SER A 9 11.40 -0.15 -18.40
N LYS A 10 11.71 0.15 -19.66
CA LYS A 10 10.82 -0.20 -20.77
C LYS A 10 10.63 -1.72 -20.82
N PHE A 11 9.50 -2.12 -21.39
CA PHE A 11 9.19 -3.50 -21.66
C PHE A 11 10.05 -3.98 -22.84
N PRO A 12 10.91 -5.00 -22.68
CA PRO A 12 11.77 -5.48 -23.77
C PRO A 12 10.96 -6.17 -24.86
N ASP A 13 11.38 -6.01 -26.12
CA ASP A 13 10.66 -6.54 -27.28
C ASP A 13 10.58 -8.08 -27.25
N GLU A 14 11.63 -8.76 -26.78
CA GLU A 14 11.65 -10.22 -26.68
C GLU A 14 10.63 -10.74 -25.66
N VAL A 15 10.53 -10.06 -24.51
CA VAL A 15 9.54 -10.40 -23.45
C VAL A 15 8.13 -10.08 -23.92
N GLN A 16 7.96 -9.02 -24.72
CA GLN A 16 6.68 -8.68 -25.32
C GLN A 16 6.19 -9.74 -26.28
N ALA A 17 7.05 -10.21 -27.18
CA ALA A 17 6.71 -11.26 -28.13
C ALA A 17 6.32 -12.58 -27.42
N GLU A 18 6.96 -12.91 -26.30
CA GLU A 18 6.61 -14.10 -25.50
C GLU A 18 5.20 -14.00 -24.87
N LEU A 19 4.82 -12.79 -24.44
CA LEU A 19 3.57 -12.53 -23.71
C LEU A 19 2.39 -12.16 -24.60
N GLU A 20 2.63 -11.75 -25.85
CA GLU A 20 1.62 -11.26 -26.78
C GLU A 20 0.43 -12.22 -26.96
N GLN A 21 0.69 -13.53 -26.98
CA GLN A 21 -0.36 -14.56 -27.10
C GLN A 21 -1.37 -14.58 -25.94
N TYR A 22 -1.03 -13.99 -24.80
CA TYR A 22 -1.89 -13.93 -23.62
C TYR A 22 -2.64 -12.61 -23.48
N PHE A 23 -2.41 -11.65 -24.38
CA PHE A 23 -3.11 -10.37 -24.36
C PHE A 23 -4.57 -10.57 -24.77
N MET A 24 -5.46 -9.93 -24.01
CA MET A 24 -6.89 -9.91 -24.32
C MET A 24 -7.25 -8.52 -24.82
N ASP A 25 -8.06 -8.44 -25.88
CA ASP A 25 -8.58 -7.17 -26.41
C ASP A 25 -9.67 -6.54 -25.53
N THR A 26 -9.99 -7.17 -24.40
CA THR A 26 -11.02 -6.71 -23.47
C THR A 26 -10.39 -5.86 -22.38
N LEU A 27 -10.98 -4.70 -22.10
CA LEU A 27 -10.54 -3.85 -21.01
C LEU A 27 -10.69 -4.56 -19.66
N PRO A 28 -9.72 -4.42 -18.74
CA PRO A 28 -9.86 -4.98 -17.41
C PRO A 28 -10.98 -4.26 -16.67
N ILE A 29 -11.69 -5.00 -15.81
CA ILE A 29 -12.68 -4.41 -14.90
C ILE A 29 -11.91 -3.75 -13.76
N VAL A 30 -11.38 -2.55 -14.02
CA VAL A 30 -10.80 -1.67 -13.01
C VAL A 30 -11.83 -0.60 -12.75
N ASN A 31 -12.38 -0.58 -11.53
CA ASN A 31 -13.20 0.54 -11.11
C ASN A 31 -12.25 1.72 -10.86
N GLU A 32 -12.22 2.69 -11.78
CA GLU A 32 -11.44 3.93 -11.66
C GLU A 32 -12.03 4.87 -10.60
N ASP A 33 -12.41 4.34 -9.44
CA ASP A 33 -12.56 5.11 -8.21
C ASP A 33 -11.16 5.54 -7.72
N ALA A 34 -10.40 6.17 -8.61
CA ALA A 34 -9.24 6.97 -8.30
C ALA A 34 -9.74 8.24 -7.61
N LYS A 35 -10.40 8.08 -6.45
CA LYS A 35 -10.41 9.11 -5.41
C LYS A 35 -8.94 9.44 -5.22
N THR A 36 -8.51 10.57 -5.80
CA THR A 36 -7.12 11.02 -5.76
C THR A 36 -6.69 10.91 -4.31
N TRP A 37 -5.74 10.02 -4.01
CA TRP A 37 -5.25 9.81 -2.67
C TRP A 37 -4.53 11.11 -2.31
N SER A 38 -5.26 12.06 -1.73
CA SER A 38 -4.65 13.25 -1.17
C SER A 38 -3.71 12.72 -0.11
N LYS A 39 -2.42 12.93 -0.34
CA LYS A 39 -1.33 12.54 0.55
C LYS A 39 -1.63 13.24 1.88
N ARG A 40 -2.37 12.56 2.75
CA ARG A 40 -3.01 13.16 3.90
C ARG A 40 -1.89 13.57 4.84
N ASP A 41 -1.79 14.87 5.09
CA ASP A 41 -0.71 15.47 5.89
C ASP A 41 -0.68 14.84 7.29
N ASP A 42 0.51 14.81 7.91
CA ASP A 42 0.85 14.24 9.22
C ASP A 42 0.00 14.78 10.40
N HIS A 43 -0.87 15.76 10.15
CA HIS A 43 -1.78 16.38 11.11
C HIS A 43 -3.14 15.69 11.24
N ASN A 44 -3.35 14.58 10.53
CA ASN A 44 -4.61 13.85 10.63
C ASN A 44 -4.58 12.86 11.80
N ILE A 45 -5.64 12.93 12.61
CA ILE A 45 -5.90 11.97 13.69
C ILE A 45 -6.10 10.61 13.04
N PHE A 46 -5.17 9.68 13.29
CA PHE A 46 -5.33 8.28 12.92
C PHE A 46 -6.14 7.58 14.00
N ASP A 47 -7.18 6.85 13.62
CA ASP A 47 -8.01 6.10 14.56
C ASP A 47 -7.23 4.91 15.14
N HIS A 48 -6.44 4.26 14.30
CA HIS A 48 -5.63 3.10 14.68
C HIS A 48 -4.21 3.22 14.14
N VAL A 49 -3.24 2.95 15.01
CA VAL A 49 -1.81 2.93 14.68
C VAL A 49 -1.19 1.65 15.23
N GLN A 50 -0.56 0.87 14.35
CA GLN A 50 0.16 -0.36 14.72
C GLN A 50 1.64 -0.23 14.35
N ASN A 51 2.51 -0.32 15.35
CA ASN A 51 3.96 -0.19 15.21
C ASN A 51 4.67 -1.54 15.18
N GLY A 52 5.94 -1.56 14.80
CA GLY A 52 6.80 -2.74 14.94
C GLY A 52 6.44 -3.89 13.99
N LEU A 53 5.77 -3.59 12.88
CA LEU A 53 5.42 -4.58 11.88
C LEU A 53 6.70 -5.02 11.18
N THR A 54 7.09 -6.27 11.40
CA THR A 54 8.29 -6.87 10.80
C THR A 54 7.90 -8.10 9.98
N PRO A 55 8.47 -8.27 8.79
CA PRO A 55 8.26 -9.48 8.00
C PRO A 55 8.97 -10.68 8.62
N ARG A 56 8.36 -11.85 8.51
CA ARG A 56 8.99 -13.14 8.82
C ARG A 56 9.72 -13.66 7.59
N TRP A 57 10.56 -14.66 7.80
CA TRP A 57 11.27 -15.33 6.70
C TRP A 57 10.31 -15.94 5.66
N SER A 58 9.15 -16.45 6.12
CA SER A 58 8.08 -16.97 5.27
C SER A 58 7.32 -15.90 4.47
N ASP A 59 7.49 -14.62 4.82
CA ASP A 59 6.80 -13.51 4.18
C ASP A 59 7.58 -12.96 2.98
N LEU A 60 8.78 -13.51 2.69
CA LEU A 60 9.66 -13.05 1.61
C LEU A 60 9.42 -13.83 0.32
N ASP A 61 9.51 -13.13 -0.81
CA ASP A 61 9.51 -13.71 -2.15
C ASP A 61 10.91 -14.22 -2.56
N ILE A 62 11.00 -14.80 -3.75
CA ILE A 62 12.26 -15.32 -4.31
C ILE A 62 13.31 -14.20 -4.50
N ASN A 63 12.89 -12.94 -4.59
CA ASN A 63 13.78 -11.79 -4.72
C ASN A 63 14.17 -11.17 -3.37
N GLN A 64 13.82 -11.82 -2.24
CA GLN A 64 14.07 -11.35 -0.87
C GLN A 64 13.32 -10.06 -0.49
N HIS A 65 12.25 -9.73 -1.22
CA HIS A 65 11.33 -8.66 -0.85
C HIS A 65 10.13 -9.24 -0.12
N VAL A 66 9.48 -8.42 0.69
CA VAL A 66 8.21 -8.77 1.31
C VAL A 66 7.18 -9.03 0.21
N ASN A 67 6.49 -10.16 0.29
CA ASN A 67 5.44 -10.54 -0.66
C ASN A 67 4.29 -9.53 -0.62
N ASN A 68 3.75 -9.15 -1.79
CA ASN A 68 2.62 -8.21 -1.90
C ASN A 68 1.42 -8.59 -1.01
N VAL A 69 1.13 -9.88 -0.86
CA VAL A 69 0.01 -10.37 -0.02
C VAL A 69 0.24 -10.06 1.46
N LYS A 70 1.50 -9.97 1.90
CA LYS A 70 1.82 -9.64 3.30
C LYS A 70 1.36 -8.23 3.67
N TYR A 71 1.47 -7.27 2.76
CA TYR A 71 1.03 -5.90 2.98
C TYR A 71 -0.46 -5.82 3.27
N ILE A 72 -1.27 -6.61 2.56
CA ILE A 72 -2.72 -6.73 2.80
C ILE A 72 -2.97 -7.19 4.23
N GLY A 73 -2.24 -8.20 4.72
CA GLY A 73 -2.35 -8.68 6.09
C GLY A 73 -1.99 -7.66 7.18
N TRP A 74 -1.28 -6.58 6.84
CA TRP A 74 -0.96 -5.49 7.77
C TRP A 74 -2.00 -4.37 7.80
N ILE A 75 -2.92 -4.35 6.83
CA ILE A 75 -3.97 -3.31 6.72
C ILE A 75 -5.39 -3.86 6.84
N VAL A 76 -5.60 -5.18 6.69
CA VAL A 76 -6.93 -5.78 6.77
C VAL A 76 -7.44 -5.81 8.20
N GLU A 77 -8.70 -5.39 8.35
CA GLU A 77 -9.42 -5.29 9.62
C GLU A 77 -10.48 -6.39 9.78
N LYS A 78 -11.34 -6.26 10.79
CA LYS A 78 -12.32 -7.29 11.19
C LYS A 78 -13.60 -7.30 10.35
N TYR A 79 -13.68 -6.49 9.30
CA TYR A 79 -14.87 -6.33 8.47
C TYR A 79 -14.84 -7.24 7.24
N GLU A 80 -16.01 -7.51 6.67
CA GLU A 80 -16.09 -8.15 5.36
C GLU A 80 -15.70 -7.15 4.27
N LEU A 81 -14.76 -7.53 3.42
CA LEU A 81 -14.19 -6.64 2.41
C LEU A 81 -15.09 -6.59 1.17
N ALA A 82 -15.75 -5.44 0.95
CA ALA A 82 -16.56 -5.20 -0.25
C ALA A 82 -15.69 -4.77 -1.45
N SER A 83 -14.76 -3.85 -1.25
CA SER A 83 -13.86 -3.34 -2.28
C SER A 83 -12.52 -2.90 -1.67
N MET A 84 -11.45 -2.91 -2.48
CA MET A 84 -10.12 -2.49 -2.06
C MET A 84 -9.35 -1.91 -3.24
N VAL A 85 -8.68 -0.78 -3.02
CA VAL A 85 -7.75 -0.17 -3.97
C VAL A 85 -6.39 -0.05 -3.28
N LEU A 86 -5.33 -0.54 -3.93
CA LEU A 86 -3.97 -0.57 -3.38
C LEU A 86 -3.00 0.20 -4.28
N GLU A 87 -2.28 1.15 -3.70
CA GLU A 87 -1.17 1.83 -4.37
C GLU A 87 0.18 1.38 -3.75
N TYR A 88 1.01 0.71 -4.54
CA TYR A 88 2.33 0.24 -4.11
C TYR A 88 3.41 1.23 -4.51
N SER A 89 3.99 1.95 -3.55
CA SER A 89 5.01 2.97 -3.83
C SER A 89 6.45 2.50 -3.57
N ARG A 90 6.67 1.46 -2.74
CA ARG A 90 8.00 0.99 -2.33
C ARG A 90 7.99 -0.47 -1.90
N GLU A 91 9.02 -1.22 -2.30
CA GLU A 91 9.27 -2.58 -1.79
C GLU A 91 10.00 -2.57 -0.44
N CYS A 92 9.71 -3.55 0.41
CA CYS A 92 10.37 -3.74 1.71
C CYS A 92 11.19 -5.03 1.72
N THR A 93 12.23 -5.06 2.55
CA THR A 93 13.09 -6.21 2.82
C THR A 93 12.88 -6.72 4.25
N LYS A 94 13.56 -7.81 4.60
CA LYS A 94 13.47 -8.45 5.93
C LYS A 94 13.80 -7.52 7.10
N ASP A 95 14.65 -6.51 6.88
CA ASP A 95 15.17 -5.63 7.93
C ASP A 95 14.31 -4.38 8.10
N ASN A 96 13.27 -4.20 7.28
CA ASN A 96 12.37 -3.08 7.40
C ASN A 96 11.35 -3.30 8.51
N VAL A 97 11.23 -2.29 9.37
CA VAL A 97 10.17 -2.18 10.37
C VAL A 97 9.14 -1.19 9.84
N LEU A 98 7.87 -1.57 9.85
CA LEU A 98 6.78 -0.74 9.37
C LEU A 98 5.84 -0.29 10.51
N GLN A 99 5.12 0.77 10.21
CA GLN A 99 3.99 1.28 10.95
C GLN A 99 2.77 1.29 10.02
N SER A 100 1.67 0.72 10.50
CA SER A 100 0.36 0.78 9.84
C SER A 100 -0.49 1.86 10.51
N HIS A 101 -1.10 2.70 9.69
CA HIS A 101 -2.04 3.72 10.11
C HIS A 101 -3.36 3.48 9.40
N THR A 102 -4.45 3.39 10.16
CA THR A 102 -5.82 3.38 9.63
C THR A 102 -6.52 4.66 10.06
N CYS A 103 -7.21 5.31 9.13
CA CYS A 103 -8.28 6.24 9.43
C CYS A 103 -9.61 5.74 8.87
N ILE A 104 -10.64 5.76 9.70
CA ILE A 104 -12.02 5.50 9.29
C ILE A 104 -12.58 6.80 8.71
N LEU A 105 -13.01 6.75 7.45
CA LEU A 105 -13.60 7.88 6.77
C LEU A 105 -15.08 7.95 7.15
N GLU A 106 -15.46 8.98 7.92
CA GLU A 106 -16.87 9.27 8.15
C GLU A 106 -17.53 9.67 6.83
N ASN A 107 -18.56 8.92 6.43
CA ASN A 107 -19.39 9.25 5.27
C ASN A 107 -20.20 10.52 5.54
N ASN A 108 -19.58 11.70 5.33
CA ASN A 108 -20.27 12.99 5.35
C ASN A 108 -21.07 13.19 4.06
N ASN A 109 -22.01 12.29 3.78
CA ASN A 109 -22.98 12.47 2.70
C ASN A 109 -24.07 13.44 3.18
N ILE A 110 -23.85 14.72 2.93
CA ILE A 110 -24.90 15.74 2.96
C ILE A 110 -25.82 15.47 1.75
N GLY A 111 -26.91 14.72 1.96
CA GLY A 111 -28.08 14.74 1.07
C GLY A 111 -28.41 13.49 0.24
N GLY A 112 -27.87 12.31 0.56
CA GLY A 112 -28.29 11.04 -0.06
C GLY A 112 -28.48 9.97 1.00
N ILE A 113 -29.48 9.10 0.81
CA ILE A 113 -29.83 7.98 1.72
C ILE A 113 -28.53 7.24 2.07
N ALA A 114 -28.10 7.36 3.32
CA ALA A 114 -26.88 6.73 3.80
C ALA A 114 -27.03 5.22 3.65
N ASP A 115 -26.17 4.61 2.83
CA ASP A 115 -25.94 3.18 2.91
C ASP A 115 -25.14 2.95 4.20
N SER A 116 -25.87 2.76 5.30
CA SER A 116 -25.36 2.76 6.67
C SER A 116 -24.43 1.60 6.99
N ASP A 117 -24.28 0.66 6.06
CA ASP A 117 -23.70 -0.65 6.30
C ASP A 117 -22.24 -0.75 5.83
N HIS A 118 -21.74 0.27 5.12
CA HIS A 118 -20.39 0.32 4.58
C HIS A 118 -19.50 1.32 5.33
N VAL A 119 -18.31 0.85 5.72
CA VAL A 119 -17.27 1.66 6.36
C VAL A 119 -16.11 1.81 5.37
N ASP A 120 -15.79 3.05 5.02
CA ASP A 120 -14.62 3.36 4.20
C ASP A 120 -13.41 3.56 5.11
N CYS A 121 -12.33 2.81 4.88
CA CYS A 121 -11.08 2.95 5.61
C CYS A 121 -9.96 3.41 4.66
N GLN A 122 -9.14 4.36 5.11
CA GLN A 122 -7.89 4.74 4.47
C GLN A 122 -6.72 4.18 5.27
N HIS A 123 -5.96 3.29 4.64
CA HIS A 123 -4.78 2.65 5.24
C HIS A 123 -3.49 3.21 4.66
N LEU A 124 -2.48 3.38 5.51
CA LEU A 124 -1.16 3.84 5.11
C LEU A 124 -0.06 3.07 5.85
N LEU A 125 0.78 2.38 5.07
CA LEU A 125 1.99 1.73 5.58
C LEU A 125 3.20 2.64 5.37
N ARG A 126 3.94 2.91 6.45
CA ARG A 126 5.18 3.69 6.42
C ARG A 126 6.32 2.90 7.05
N LEU A 127 7.54 3.18 6.60
CA LEU A 127 8.73 2.72 7.31
C LEU A 127 8.81 3.44 8.65
N GLN A 128 9.05 2.68 9.72
CA GLN A 128 9.32 3.26 11.02
C GLN A 128 10.75 3.82 10.98
N THR A 129 10.88 5.14 11.04
CA THR A 129 12.20 5.76 11.21
C THR A 129 12.73 5.37 12.58
N GLY A 130 13.87 4.69 12.64
CA GLY A 130 14.54 4.40 13.90
C GLY A 130 14.83 5.72 14.61
N GLY A 131 14.44 5.84 15.88
CA GLY A 131 14.92 6.89 16.75
C GLY A 131 16.43 6.71 16.96
N GLY A 132 17.21 7.32 16.10
CA GLY A 132 18.66 7.36 16.15
C GLY A 132 19.11 8.76 15.80
N ASP A 133 19.55 9.47 16.84
CA ASP A 133 20.29 10.72 16.85
C ASP A 133 19.49 12.02 16.66
N ASP A 134 18.94 12.49 17.79
CA ASP A 134 18.92 13.91 18.12
C ASP A 134 20.38 14.43 18.11
N VAL A 135 20.89 14.76 16.92
CA VAL A 135 22.09 15.59 16.80
C VAL A 135 21.67 16.98 17.24
N GLY A 136 21.88 17.26 18.52
CA GLY A 136 21.76 18.59 19.09
C GLY A 136 22.51 19.59 18.21
N CYS A 137 21.76 20.52 17.62
CA CYS A 137 22.33 21.74 17.06
C CYS A 137 22.89 22.58 18.21
N GLY A 138 24.15 22.35 18.55
CA GLY A 138 25.03 23.35 19.11
C GLY A 138 25.72 24.09 17.96
N GLY A 139 25.51 25.41 17.91
CA GLY A 139 26.09 26.35 16.96
C GLY A 139 25.42 27.70 17.06
#